data_AF-A0A3D4EP57-F1
#
_entry.id   AF-A0A3D4EP57-F1
#
_cell.length_a   1.000
_cell.length_b   1.000
_cell.length_c   1.000
_cell.angle_alpha   90.00
_cell.angle_beta   90.00
_cell.angle_gamma   90.00
#
_symmetry.space_group_name_H-M   'P 1'
#
loop_
_entity.id
_entity.type
_entity.pdbx_description
1 polymer ?
#
loop_
_entity_poly.entity_id
_entity_poly.type
_entity_poly.pdbx_seq_one_letter_code
_entity_poly.pdbx_strand_id
1 'polypeptide(L)' 'MNRNLVFRTLVFGLSTILFVSCGRNGKDYKNSSRATGWSINDRDGGFQANTDYKEQEAAPGLIFIEGGT' A
#
# COMPACT_ATOMS: atom_id res chain seq x y z
N MET A 1 27.69 36.92 -20.60
CA MET A 1 27.07 35.58 -20.63
C MET A 1 25.94 35.56 -21.66
N ASN A 2 25.91 34.59 -22.56
CA ASN A 2 24.85 34.51 -23.58
C ASN A 2 23.50 34.19 -22.92
N ARG A 3 22.57 35.15 -22.91
CA ARG A 3 21.24 35.02 -22.29
C ARG A 3 20.47 33.79 -22.75
N ASN A 4 20.63 33.41 -24.03
CA ASN A 4 20.01 32.21 -24.61
C ASN A 4 20.59 30.91 -24.06
N LEU A 5 21.88 30.90 -23.71
CA LEU A 5 22.53 29.74 -23.10
C LEU A 5 22.06 29.55 -21.65
N VAL A 6 21.93 30.65 -20.90
CA VAL A 6 21.41 30.66 -19.52
C VAL A 6 19.95 30.19 -19.47
N PHE A 7 19.12 30.64 -20.41
CA PHE A 7 17.72 30.22 -20.47
C PHE A 7 17.58 28.73 -20.78
N ARG A 8 18.38 28.21 -21.73
CA ARG A 8 18.38 26.78 -22.09
C ARG A 8 18.83 25.88 -20.95
N THR A 9 19.87 26.25 -20.21
CA THR A 9 20.35 25.46 -19.06
C THR A 9 19.35 25.47 -17.91
N LEU A 10 18.62 26.57 -17.70
CA LEU A 10 17.60 26.68 -16.66
C LEU A 10 16.37 25.80 -16.98
N VAL A 11 15.90 25.81 -18.22
CA VAL A 11 14.80 24.93 -18.68
C VAL A 11 15.18 23.45 -18.57
N PHE A 12 16.41 23.09 -18.95
CA PHE A 12 16.89 21.71 -18.87
C PHE A 12 17.01 21.23 -17.41
N GLY A 13 17.47 22.10 -16.50
CA GLY A 13 17.54 21.80 -15.07
C GLY A 13 16.18 21.64 -14.41
N LEU A 14 15.16 22.38 -14.84
CA LEU A 14 13.80 22.24 -14.31
C LEU A 14 13.13 20.93 -14.78
N SER A 15 13.41 20.52 -16.02
CA SER A 15 12.88 19.30 -16.63
C SER A 15 13.27 18.03 -15.87
N THR A 16 14.50 17.94 -15.34
CA THR A 16 14.97 16.74 -14.64
C THR A 16 14.19 16.47 -13.35
N ILE A 17 13.69 17.50 -12.66
CA ILE A 17 12.91 17.37 -11.42
C ILE A 17 11.58 16.63 -11.68
N LEU A 18 10.97 16.84 -12.85
CA LEU A 18 9.72 16.21 -13.23
C LEU A 18 9.88 14.69 -13.44
N PHE A 19 11.03 14.25 -13.94
CA PHE A 19 11.30 12.83 -14.18
C PHE A 19 11.64 12.03 -12.92
N VAL A 20 12.17 12.67 -11.87
CA VAL A 20 12.52 11.98 -10.60
C VAL A 20 11.34 11.91 -9.63
N SER A 21 10.25 12.65 -9.87
CA SER A 21 9.09 12.70 -8.97
C SER A 21 8.16 11.47 -9.04
N CYS A 22 8.17 10.72 -10.15
CA CYS A 22 7.31 9.56 -10.32
C CYS A 22 8.02 8.27 -9.85
N GLY A 23 7.79 7.85 -8.61
CA GLY A 23 8.26 6.52 -8.16
C GLY A 23 8.36 6.28 -6.67
N ARG A 24 8.25 7.30 -5.81
CA ARG A 24 8.42 7.13 -4.36
C ARG A 24 7.12 6.79 -3.62
N ASN A 25 6.25 5.98 -4.23
CA ASN A 25 4.99 5.54 -3.62
C ASN A 25 4.90 4.00 -3.59
N GLY A 26 5.96 3.34 -3.12
CA GLY A 26 5.89 1.97 -2.67
C GLY A 26 5.16 1.92 -1.33
N LYS A 27 3.82 2.03 -1.34
CA LYS A 27 3.03 1.77 -0.15
C LYS A 27 3.18 0.28 0.15
N ASP A 28 3.97 -0.04 1.19
CA ASP A 28 4.18 -1.42 1.63
C ASP A 28 2.92 -1.92 2.34
N TYR A 29 2.07 -2.60 1.57
CA TYR A 29 0.81 -3.17 2.05
C TYR A 29 0.97 -4.57 2.65
N LYS A 30 2.20 -5.04 2.92
CA LYS A 30 2.41 -6.38 3.48
C LYS A 30 1.58 -6.65 4.73
N ASN A 31 1.42 -5.62 5.57
CA ASN A 31 0.68 -5.71 6.81
C ASN A 31 -0.51 -4.75 6.86
N SER A 32 -0.93 -4.17 5.73
CA SER A 32 -2.07 -3.26 5.70
C SER A 32 -3.03 -3.57 4.55
N SER A 33 -4.33 -3.53 4.85
CA SER A 33 -5.39 -3.77 3.88
C SER A 33 -5.43 -2.65 2.84
N ARG A 34 -5.45 -3.03 1.56
CA ARG A 34 -5.62 -2.08 0.44
C ARG A 34 -7.05 -1.55 0.32
N ALA A 35 -8.04 -2.29 0.81
CA ALA A 35 -9.45 -1.93 0.72
C ALA A 35 -9.86 -0.98 1.85
N THR A 36 -9.33 -1.19 3.05
CA THR A 36 -9.72 -0.43 4.26
C THR A 36 -8.62 0.47 4.81
N GLY A 37 -7.37 0.24 4.45
CA GLY A 37 -6.21 0.95 5.00
C GLY A 37 -5.80 0.49 6.40
N TRP A 38 -6.50 -0.48 6.99
CA TRP A 38 -6.20 -0.95 8.35
C TRP A 38 -4.96 -1.84 8.38
N SER A 39 -4.14 -1.67 9.42
CA SER A 39 -3.06 -2.61 9.71
C SER A 39 -3.63 -3.91 10.27
N ILE A 40 -3.02 -5.03 9.91
CA ILE A 40 -3.27 -6.31 10.57
C ILE A 40 -2.73 -6.19 12.00
N ASN A 41 -3.55 -6.58 12.99
CA ASN A 41 -3.21 -6.56 14.41
C ASN A 41 -2.85 -5.15 14.94
N ASP A 42 -3.59 -4.13 14.49
CA ASP A 42 -3.43 -2.77 15.03
C ASP A 42 -3.83 -2.69 16.50
N ARG A 43 -3.10 -1.89 17.28
CA ARG A 43 -3.33 -1.72 18.73
C ARG A 43 -4.60 -0.93 19.03
N ASP A 44 -5.01 -0.06 18.12
CA ASP A 44 -6.22 0.75 18.27
C ASP A 44 -7.47 0.00 17.78
N GLY A 45 -7.31 -1.28 17.39
CA GLY A 45 -8.37 -2.16 16.92
C GLY A 45 -8.42 -2.30 15.39
N GLY A 46 -9.28 -3.20 14.90
CA GLY A 46 -9.39 -3.51 13.46
C GLY A 46 -9.29 -5.02 13.21
N PHE A 47 -8.86 -5.39 11.99
CA PHE A 47 -8.72 -6.79 11.62
C PHE A 47 -7.57 -7.44 12.39
N GLN A 48 -7.90 -8.43 13.21
CA GLN A 48 -6.93 -9.24 13.94
C GLN A 48 -6.83 -10.61 13.30
N ALA A 49 -5.64 -10.94 12.80
CA ALA A 49 -5.35 -12.24 12.22
C ALA A 49 -4.66 -13.10 13.27
N ASN A 50 -5.33 -14.16 13.72
CA ASN A 50 -4.73 -15.21 14.52
C ASN A 50 -4.59 -16.45 13.64
N THR A 51 -3.35 -16.92 13.44
CA THR A 51 -3.07 -18.15 12.67
C THR A 51 -3.31 -19.42 13.47
N ASP A 52 -3.36 -19.30 14.81
CA ASP A 52 -3.52 -20.42 15.74
C ASP A 52 -4.96 -20.49 16.28
N TYR A 53 -5.93 -20.17 15.42
CA TYR A 53 -7.34 -20.17 15.82
C TYR A 53 -7.88 -21.61 15.91
N LYS A 54 -8.80 -21.83 16.85
CA LYS A 54 -9.59 -23.05 16.89
C LYS A 54 -10.82 -22.85 16.01
N GLU A 55 -11.02 -23.74 15.06
CA GLU A 55 -12.20 -23.76 14.20
C GLU A 55 -13.48 -23.78 15.05
N GLN A 56 -14.46 -22.96 14.65
CA GLN A 56 -15.78 -22.98 15.29
C GLN A 56 -16.58 -24.15 14.73
N GLU A 57 -17.22 -24.92 15.61
CA GLU A 57 -18.10 -26.01 15.17
C GLU A 57 -19.27 -25.44 14.37
N ALA A 58 -19.51 -25.99 13.19
CA ALA A 58 -20.64 -25.60 12.36
C ALA A 58 -21.96 -25.88 13.10
N ALA A 59 -22.92 -24.95 13.02
CA ALA A 59 -24.22 -25.16 13.66
C ALA A 59 -24.93 -26.39 13.05
N PRO A 60 -25.92 -26.99 13.76
CA PRO A 60 -26.60 -28.18 13.30
C PRO A 60 -27.16 -28.04 11.88
N GLY A 61 -26.79 -28.95 10.98
CA GLY A 61 -27.20 -28.92 9.58
C GLY A 61 -26.41 -27.98 8.67
N LEU A 62 -25.36 -27.32 9.17
CA LEU A 62 -24.44 -26.51 8.39
C LEU A 62 -23.12 -27.26 8.15
N ILE A 63 -22.43 -26.88 7.08
CA ILE A 63 -21.07 -27.32 6.76
C ILE A 63 -20.21 -26.06 6.69
N PHE A 64 -19.09 -26.05 7.40
CA PHE A 64 -18.15 -24.94 7.31
C PHE A 64 -17.41 -25.00 5.97
N ILE A 65 -17.41 -23.88 5.25
CA ILE A 65 -16.69 -23.73 3.97
C ILE A 65 -15.65 -22.64 4.20
N GLU A 66 -14.39 -23.05 4.23
CA GLU A 66 -13.25 -22.14 4.35
C GLU A 66 -13.22 -21.17 3.17
N GLY A 67 -13.06 -19.88 3.46
CA GLY A 67 -12.89 -18.86 2.42
C GLY A 67 -11.52 -18.98 1.75
N GLY A 68 -11.49 -18.92 0.41
CA GLY A 68 -10.25 -18.83 -0.38
C GLY A 68 -9.81 -17.38 -0.61
N THR A 69 -8.51 -17.18 -0.85
CA THR A 69 -7.92 -15.91 -1.31
C THR A 69 -8.02 -15.77 -2.83
#